data_AF-A0A655EH76-F1
#
_entry.id   AF-A0A655EH76-F1
#
_cell.length_a   1.000
_cell.length_b   1.000
_cell.length_c   1.000
_cell.angle_alpha   90.00
_cell.angle_beta   90.00
_cell.angle_gamma   90.00
#
_symmetry.space_group_name_H-M   'P 1'
#
loop_
_entity.id
_entity.type
_entity.pdbx_description
1 polymer ?
#
loop_
_entity_poly.entity_id
_entity_poly.type
_entity_poly.pdbx_seq_one_letter_code
_entity_poly.pdbx_strand_id
1 'polypeptide(L)'
;MRDSVLLEVPDLSPQHSELRAWAVSSTLTSLGRHSLSLPGEELKKLLYQACMAAARTPPVCELPPLPAGDAARDEADVLFSRYETLLAAGARLFRAQGYPAVNTSEIGKGAGIAGPGLYRSFSSKQAILDALIRRLDEWRCLECIRALRANQQAAQRLRGLVQGHVRISLDAPDLVAVSVTELSHASVEVRDGYLRNQGDREAVWIDLIGKLVPATSVAQGRLLVAAAISFIEDVARTWHLTRYAGVADEISGLALAILTSGAGNLLRA
;
A
#
# COMPACT_ATOMS: atom_id res chain seq x y z
N MET A 1 -4.67 20.77 4.51
CA MET A 1 -5.50 19.70 3.90
C MET A 1 -6.61 19.24 4.82
N ARG A 2 -6.32 18.85 6.08
CA ARG A 2 -7.35 18.44 7.06
C ARG A 2 -8.46 19.49 7.26
N ASP A 3 -8.09 20.76 7.42
CA ASP A 3 -9.07 21.85 7.57
C ASP A 3 -9.96 21.99 6.32
N SER A 4 -9.38 21.82 5.12
CA SER A 4 -10.14 21.81 3.87
C SER A 4 -11.11 20.63 3.78
N VAL A 5 -10.73 19.45 4.30
CA VAL A 5 -11.64 18.29 4.38
C VAL A 5 -12.78 18.56 5.36
N LEU A 6 -12.51 19.17 6.52
CA LEU A 6 -13.54 19.51 7.50
C LEU A 6 -14.50 20.60 6.99
N LEU A 7 -14.03 21.53 6.15
CA LEU A 7 -14.91 22.48 5.48
C LEU A 7 -15.89 21.80 4.52
N GLU A 8 -15.48 20.72 3.86
CA GLU A 8 -16.35 19.94 2.97
C GLU A 8 -17.24 18.93 3.71
N VAL A 9 -16.76 18.36 4.82
CA VAL A 9 -17.49 17.37 5.64
C VAL A 9 -17.31 17.70 7.14
N PRO A 10 -18.16 18.56 7.71
CA PRO A 10 -17.93 19.18 9.03
C PRO A 10 -18.04 18.22 10.24
N ASP A 11 -18.64 17.04 10.08
CA ASP A 11 -18.96 16.13 11.20
C ASP A 11 -17.97 14.96 11.35
N LEU A 12 -16.80 15.02 10.70
CA LEU A 12 -15.81 13.94 10.79
C LEU A 12 -15.02 14.01 12.11
N SER A 13 -14.81 12.85 12.72
CA SER A 13 -13.87 12.75 13.84
C SER A 13 -12.43 13.11 13.39
N PRO A 14 -11.53 13.47 14.33
CA PRO A 14 -10.14 13.77 14.01
C PRO A 14 -9.46 12.68 13.15
N GLN A 15 -9.65 11.41 13.50
CA GLN A 15 -9.07 10.25 12.79
C GLN A 15 -9.59 10.15 11.35
N HIS A 16 -10.91 10.29 11.16
CA HIS A 16 -11.54 10.24 9.85
C HIS A 16 -11.13 11.39 8.94
N SER A 17 -11.04 12.61 9.50
CA SER A 17 -10.61 13.80 8.78
C SER A 17 -9.14 13.70 8.34
N GLU A 18 -8.28 13.09 9.16
CA GLU A 18 -6.87 12.89 8.85
C GLU A 18 -6.70 11.85 7.74
N LEU A 19 -7.35 10.68 7.82
CA LEU A 19 -7.29 9.66 6.75
C LEU A 19 -7.73 10.21 5.38
N ARG A 20 -8.80 11.02 5.35
CA ARG A 20 -9.25 11.70 4.12
C ARG A 20 -8.25 12.73 3.62
N ALA A 21 -7.63 13.49 4.52
CA ALA A 21 -6.58 14.43 4.13
C ALA A 21 -5.38 13.72 3.49
N TRP A 22 -4.99 12.56 4.02
CA TRP A 22 -3.97 11.71 3.39
C TRP A 22 -4.42 11.18 2.03
N ALA A 23 -5.66 10.67 1.92
CA ALA A 23 -6.20 10.21 0.64
C ALA A 23 -6.19 11.30 -0.45
N VAL A 24 -6.61 12.52 -0.11
CA VAL A 24 -6.55 13.67 -1.03
C VAL A 24 -5.09 14.01 -1.38
N SER A 25 -4.19 14.07 -0.39
CA SER A 25 -2.80 14.42 -0.62
C SER A 25 -2.08 13.38 -1.50
N SER A 26 -2.24 12.10 -1.21
CA SER A 26 -1.66 11.00 -2.00
C SER A 26 -2.22 10.97 -3.43
N THR A 27 -3.51 11.29 -3.60
CA THR A 27 -4.12 11.42 -4.94
C THR A 27 -3.42 12.49 -5.76
N LEU A 28 -3.14 13.67 -5.17
CA LEU A 28 -2.44 14.77 -5.86
C LEU A 28 -0.97 14.44 -6.15
N THR A 29 -0.27 13.76 -5.24
CA THR A 29 1.15 13.45 -5.40
C THR A 29 1.42 12.22 -6.28
N SER A 30 0.40 11.40 -6.57
CA SER A 30 0.53 10.18 -7.38
C SER A 30 1.08 10.45 -8.79
N LEU A 31 0.87 11.67 -9.31
CA LEU A 31 1.39 12.13 -10.59
C LEU A 31 2.91 12.06 -10.72
N GLY A 32 3.64 12.33 -9.63
CA GLY A 32 5.10 12.31 -9.64
C GLY A 32 5.69 10.90 -9.75
N ARG A 33 4.88 9.86 -9.52
CA ARG A 33 5.32 8.46 -9.52
C ARG A 33 5.13 7.77 -10.88
N HIS A 34 4.47 8.42 -11.84
CA HIS A 34 4.18 7.84 -13.15
C HIS A 34 4.34 8.86 -14.28
N SER A 35 5.00 8.46 -15.36
CA SER A 35 5.08 9.23 -16.61
C SER A 35 3.78 9.09 -17.39
N LEU A 36 2.80 9.94 -17.08
CA LEU A 36 1.46 9.88 -17.68
C LEU A 36 1.22 11.02 -18.66
N SER A 37 0.52 10.72 -19.74
CA SER A 37 0.15 11.64 -20.81
C SER A 37 -1.37 11.75 -20.89
N LEU A 38 -1.96 12.58 -20.02
CA LEU A 38 -3.33 13.06 -20.19
C LEU A 38 -3.30 14.57 -20.49
N PRO A 39 -4.25 15.08 -21.29
CA PRO A 39 -4.45 16.53 -21.43
C PRO A 39 -4.69 17.18 -20.06
N GLY A 40 -4.15 18.38 -19.85
CA GLY A 40 -4.17 19.04 -18.54
C GLY A 40 -5.57 19.23 -17.94
N GLU A 41 -6.58 19.54 -18.76
CA GLU A 41 -7.96 19.69 -18.30
C GLU A 41 -8.62 18.37 -17.91
N GLU A 42 -8.36 17.30 -18.65
CA GLU A 42 -8.84 15.96 -18.31
C GLU A 42 -8.21 15.47 -17.01
N LEU A 43 -6.90 15.70 -16.86
CA LEU A 43 -6.16 15.36 -15.65
C LEU A 43 -6.71 16.11 -14.42
N LYS A 44 -6.90 17.43 -14.52
CA LYS A 44 -7.48 18.24 -13.43
C LYS A 44 -8.85 17.73 -13.03
N LYS A 45 -9.72 17.44 -14.01
CA LYS A 45 -11.07 16.94 -13.74
C LYS A 45 -11.05 15.60 -13.02
N LEU A 46 -10.21 14.66 -13.47
CA LEU A 46 -10.08 13.35 -12.85
C LEU A 46 -9.56 13.46 -11.41
N LEU A 47 -8.49 14.23 -11.19
CA LEU A 47 -7.92 14.43 -9.86
C LEU A 47 -8.92 15.09 -8.91
N TYR A 48 -9.65 16.10 -9.40
CA TYR A 48 -10.72 16.72 -8.63
C TYR A 48 -11.78 15.68 -8.23
N GLN A 49 -12.29 14.89 -9.18
CA GLN A 49 -13.27 13.85 -8.89
C GLN A 49 -12.77 12.82 -7.87
N ALA A 50 -11.53 12.34 -8.02
CA ALA A 50 -10.92 11.40 -7.09
C ALA A 50 -10.73 12.00 -5.68
N CYS A 51 -10.22 13.23 -5.59
CA CYS A 51 -10.07 13.94 -4.31
C CYS A 51 -11.42 14.15 -3.62
N MET A 52 -12.44 14.57 -4.37
CA MET A 52 -13.77 14.79 -3.81
C MET A 52 -14.44 13.47 -3.41
N ALA A 53 -14.25 12.40 -4.17
CA ALA A 53 -14.74 11.07 -3.80
C ALA A 53 -14.11 10.60 -2.48
N ALA A 54 -12.79 10.74 -2.33
CA ALA A 54 -12.11 10.43 -1.07
C ALA A 54 -12.63 11.29 0.10
N ALA A 55 -12.67 12.62 -0.08
CA ALA A 55 -13.09 13.55 0.97
C ALA A 55 -14.54 13.31 1.43
N ARG A 56 -15.47 13.05 0.49
CA ARG A 56 -16.91 12.93 0.76
C ARG A 56 -17.39 11.51 1.05
N THR A 57 -16.50 10.52 1.02
CA THR A 57 -16.85 9.16 1.42
C THR A 57 -17.27 9.18 2.89
N PRO A 58 -18.47 8.69 3.25
CA PRO A 58 -18.87 8.57 4.65
C PRO A 58 -17.95 7.61 5.42
N PRO A 59 -17.76 7.80 6.74
CA PRO A 59 -17.08 6.81 7.57
C PRO A 59 -17.68 5.42 7.39
N VAL A 60 -16.83 4.41 7.22
CA VAL A 60 -17.22 3.00 7.08
C VAL A 60 -17.48 2.39 8.46
N CYS A 61 -16.68 2.77 9.45
CA CYS A 61 -16.76 2.28 10.82
C CYS A 61 -16.25 3.34 11.81
N GLU A 62 -16.45 3.11 13.11
CA GLU A 62 -15.74 3.89 14.12
C GLU A 62 -14.27 3.46 14.20
N LEU A 63 -13.39 4.40 14.61
CA LEU A 63 -11.94 4.18 14.71
C LEU A 63 -11.44 4.30 16.16
N PRO A 64 -11.84 3.39 17.07
CA PRO A 64 -11.31 3.40 18.42
C PRO A 64 -9.82 3.02 18.43
N PRO A 65 -9.00 3.59 19.33
CA PRO A 65 -7.59 3.21 19.47
C PRO A 65 -7.44 1.72 19.75
N LEU A 66 -6.46 1.08 19.10
CA LEU A 66 -6.08 -0.29 19.44
C LEU A 66 -5.55 -0.35 20.89
N PRO A 67 -5.77 -1.46 21.60
CA PRO A 67 -5.19 -1.64 22.93
C PRO A 67 -3.67 -1.47 22.86
N ALA A 68 -3.08 -0.76 23.83
CA ALA A 68 -1.65 -0.76 24.00
C ALA A 68 -1.21 -2.19 24.40
N GLY A 69 -0.61 -2.94 23.48
CA GLY A 69 -0.30 -4.36 23.67
C GLY A 69 0.96 -4.81 22.92
N ASP A 70 1.49 -5.95 23.34
CA ASP A 70 2.80 -6.59 23.09
C ASP A 70 3.12 -6.97 21.61
N ALA A 71 2.68 -6.19 20.62
CA ALA A 71 2.85 -6.49 19.18
C ALA A 71 4.30 -6.82 18.77
N ALA A 72 5.29 -6.20 19.43
CA ALA A 72 6.71 -6.50 19.19
C ALA A 72 7.16 -7.87 19.74
N ARG A 73 6.52 -8.39 20.80
CA ARG A 73 6.75 -9.75 21.29
C ARG A 73 6.04 -10.77 20.42
N ASP A 74 4.80 -10.48 20.01
CA ASP A 74 4.03 -11.36 19.12
C ASP A 74 4.75 -11.58 17.78
N GLU A 75 5.39 -10.55 17.21
CA GLU A 75 6.16 -10.66 15.98
C GLU A 75 7.42 -11.55 16.15
N ALA A 76 8.09 -11.50 17.31
CA ALA A 76 9.27 -12.31 17.56
C ALA A 76 8.94 -13.80 17.66
N ASP A 77 7.79 -14.14 18.25
CA ASP A 77 7.37 -15.52 18.48
C ASP A 77 6.92 -16.25 17.19
N VAL A 78 6.51 -15.52 16.15
CA VAL A 78 6.14 -16.10 14.84
C VAL A 78 7.32 -16.28 13.88
N LEU A 79 8.49 -15.69 14.16
CA LEU A 79 9.69 -15.84 13.32
C LEU A 79 10.37 -17.19 13.59
N PHE A 80 9.90 -18.22 12.89
CA PHE A 80 10.26 -19.62 13.11
C PHE A 80 11.66 -20.04 12.61
N SER A 81 12.39 -19.16 11.93
CA SER A 81 13.72 -19.49 11.40
C SER A 81 14.68 -18.30 11.41
N ARG A 82 15.99 -18.60 11.44
CA ARG A 82 17.04 -17.58 11.35
C ARG A 82 16.92 -16.73 10.09
N TYR A 83 16.51 -17.34 8.98
CA TYR A 83 16.30 -16.63 7.72
C TYR A 83 15.21 -15.56 7.89
N GLU A 84 14.09 -15.92 8.52
CA GLU A 84 12.98 -14.99 8.79
C GLU A 84 13.40 -13.88 9.76
N THR A 85 14.11 -14.21 10.83
CA THR A 85 14.60 -13.20 11.80
C THR A 85 15.53 -12.17 11.15
N LEU A 86 16.46 -12.63 10.31
CA LEU A 86 17.37 -11.74 9.58
C LEU A 86 16.64 -10.87 8.58
N LEU A 87 15.65 -11.43 7.88
CA LEU A 87 14.92 -10.72 6.85
C LEU A 87 14.04 -9.62 7.46
N ALA A 88 13.34 -9.90 8.57
CA ALA A 88 12.58 -8.91 9.33
C ALA A 88 13.49 -7.81 9.92
N ALA A 89 14.64 -8.17 10.50
CA ALA A 89 15.61 -7.19 11.00
C ALA A 89 16.17 -6.30 9.88
N GLY A 90 16.44 -6.88 8.70
CA GLY A 90 16.86 -6.15 7.51
C GLY A 90 15.81 -5.14 7.05
N ALA A 91 14.54 -5.53 6.98
CA ALA A 91 13.44 -4.64 6.59
C ALA A 91 13.32 -3.43 7.53
N ARG A 92 13.35 -3.67 8.85
CA ARG A 92 13.33 -2.60 9.88
C ARG A 92 14.49 -1.63 9.72
N LEU A 93 15.71 -2.14 9.55
CA LEU A 93 16.90 -1.31 9.43
C LEU A 93 16.90 -0.51 8.12
N PHE A 94 16.53 -1.12 6.99
CA PHE A 94 16.41 -0.42 5.72
C PHE A 94 15.36 0.68 5.77
N ARG A 95 14.19 0.44 6.38
CA ARG A 95 13.18 1.49 6.60
C ARG A 95 13.71 2.64 7.46
N ALA A 96 14.43 2.33 8.53
CA ALA A 96 14.86 3.32 9.51
C ALA A 96 16.05 4.18 9.03
N GLN A 97 16.96 3.60 8.25
CA GLN A 97 18.26 4.21 7.93
C GLN A 97 18.54 4.34 6.42
N GLY A 98 17.73 3.69 5.57
CA GLY A 98 17.98 3.56 4.14
C GLY A 98 18.98 2.44 3.82
N TYR A 99 18.83 1.80 2.65
CA TYR A 99 19.70 0.72 2.22
C TYR A 99 21.20 1.10 2.20
N PRO A 100 21.62 2.29 1.73
CA PRO A 100 23.04 2.62 1.68
C PRO A 100 23.74 2.62 3.04
N ALA A 101 23.06 3.10 4.09
CA ALA A 101 23.65 3.29 5.42
C ALA A 101 23.76 1.99 6.24
N VAL A 102 22.89 1.01 5.99
CA VAL A 102 22.85 -0.23 6.77
C VAL A 102 24.03 -1.15 6.45
N ASN A 103 24.63 -1.73 7.48
CA ASN A 103 25.64 -2.78 7.37
C ASN A 103 25.06 -4.17 7.70
N THR A 104 25.49 -5.23 7.00
CA THR A 104 25.00 -6.60 7.24
C THR A 104 25.30 -7.09 8.66
N SER A 105 26.41 -6.64 9.25
CA SER A 105 26.74 -6.94 10.64
C SER A 105 25.75 -6.35 11.65
N GLU A 106 25.15 -5.19 11.36
CA GLU A 106 24.11 -4.56 12.18
C GLU A 106 22.79 -5.33 12.09
N ILE A 107 22.46 -5.85 10.90
CA ILE A 107 21.32 -6.75 10.71
C ILE A 107 21.51 -8.02 11.56
N GLY A 108 22.70 -8.63 11.53
CA GLY A 108 23.03 -9.79 12.36
C GLY A 108 22.87 -9.49 13.85
N LYS A 109 23.42 -8.36 14.33
CA LYS A 109 23.26 -7.90 15.73
C LYS A 109 21.79 -7.69 16.10
N GLY A 110 21.02 -7.00 15.26
CA GLY A 110 19.60 -6.74 15.47
C GLY A 110 18.74 -8.01 15.48
N ALA A 111 19.21 -9.07 14.82
CA ALA A 111 18.58 -10.39 14.83
C ALA A 111 19.12 -11.34 15.92
N GLY A 112 20.06 -10.90 16.77
CA GLY A 112 20.71 -11.78 17.76
C GLY A 112 21.56 -12.90 17.14
N ILE A 113 21.98 -12.76 15.87
CA ILE A 113 22.72 -13.77 15.11
C ILE A 113 24.16 -13.30 14.87
N ALA A 114 25.12 -14.05 15.43
CA ALA A 114 26.54 -13.78 15.25
C ALA A 114 27.01 -13.98 13.79
N GLY A 115 28.06 -13.23 13.41
CA GLY A 115 28.54 -13.08 12.03
C GLY A 115 28.61 -14.35 11.15
N PRO A 116 29.20 -15.47 11.60
CA PRO A 116 29.24 -16.69 10.78
C PRO A 116 27.86 -17.27 10.45
N GLY A 117 26.86 -17.02 11.30
CA GLY A 117 25.48 -17.45 11.09
C GLY A 117 24.71 -16.60 10.09
N LEU A 118 25.04 -15.31 9.96
CA LEU A 118 24.44 -14.37 9.02
C LEU A 118 24.71 -14.77 7.56
N TYR A 119 25.99 -15.02 7.24
CA TYR A 119 26.42 -15.30 5.87
C TYR A 119 25.98 -16.68 5.34
N ARG A 120 25.47 -17.56 6.22
CA ARG A 120 24.82 -18.81 5.80
C ARG A 120 23.44 -18.57 5.19
N SER A 121 22.72 -17.55 5.67
CA SER A 121 21.38 -17.21 5.18
C SER A 121 21.42 -16.27 3.98
N PHE A 122 22.33 -15.30 3.98
CA PHE A 122 22.45 -14.33 2.91
C PHE A 122 23.90 -14.04 2.57
N SER A 123 24.23 -14.09 1.27
CA SER A 123 25.58 -13.84 0.77
C SER A 123 25.97 -12.36 0.77
N SER A 124 25.01 -11.43 0.76
CA SER A 124 25.25 -9.99 0.70
C SER A 124 24.08 -9.16 1.23
N LYS A 125 24.30 -7.85 1.40
CA LYS A 125 23.23 -6.89 1.70
C LYS A 125 22.16 -6.83 0.59
N GLN A 126 22.60 -6.89 -0.67
CA GLN A 126 21.69 -6.92 -1.82
C GLN A 126 20.85 -8.19 -1.84
N ALA A 127 21.39 -9.34 -1.43
CA ALA A 127 20.62 -10.59 -1.35
C ALA A 127 19.47 -10.49 -0.33
N ILE A 128 19.64 -9.74 0.76
CA ILE A 128 18.57 -9.47 1.74
C ILE A 128 17.50 -8.57 1.11
N LEU A 129 17.90 -7.47 0.47
CA LEU A 129 16.98 -6.56 -0.21
C LEU A 129 16.18 -7.29 -1.29
N ASP A 130 16.86 -8.06 -2.14
CA ASP A 130 16.24 -8.85 -3.19
C ASP A 130 15.22 -9.85 -2.64
N ALA A 131 15.51 -10.49 -1.51
CA ALA A 131 14.57 -11.39 -0.85
C ALA A 131 13.33 -10.66 -0.30
N LEU A 132 13.49 -9.45 0.26
CA LEU A 132 12.37 -8.63 0.71
C LEU A 132 11.44 -8.24 -0.44
N ILE A 133 12.01 -7.80 -1.57
CA ILE A 133 11.24 -7.40 -2.74
C ILE A 133 10.49 -8.59 -3.35
N ARG A 134 11.15 -9.74 -3.52
CA ARG A 134 10.50 -10.97 -3.99
C ARG A 134 9.36 -11.40 -3.07
N ARG A 135 9.57 -11.34 -1.76
CA ARG A 135 8.56 -11.71 -0.77
C ARG A 135 7.31 -10.86 -0.88
N LEU A 136 7.48 -9.54 -0.94
CA LEU A 136 6.34 -8.64 -1.08
C LEU A 136 5.58 -8.93 -2.39
N ASP A 137 6.30 -9.16 -3.48
CA ASP A 137 5.71 -9.51 -4.78
C ASP A 137 4.89 -10.79 -4.72
N GLU A 138 5.42 -11.85 -4.10
CA GLU A 138 4.75 -13.13 -3.90
C GLU A 138 3.47 -12.98 -3.08
N TRP A 139 3.52 -12.21 -1.99
CA TRP A 139 2.35 -11.94 -1.15
C TRP A 139 1.27 -11.15 -1.90
N ARG A 140 1.67 -10.12 -2.65
CA ARG A 140 0.76 -9.35 -3.53
C ARG A 140 0.12 -10.23 -4.60
N CYS A 141 0.89 -11.14 -5.19
CA CYS A 141 0.41 -12.09 -6.18
C CYS A 141 -0.63 -13.05 -5.57
N LEU A 142 -0.35 -13.62 -4.40
CA LEU A 142 -1.26 -14.52 -3.71
C LEU A 142 -2.60 -13.84 -3.37
N GLU A 143 -2.54 -12.60 -2.86
CA GLU A 143 -3.75 -11.83 -2.57
C GLU A 143 -4.57 -11.49 -3.82
N CYS A 144 -3.89 -11.16 -4.92
CA CYS A 144 -4.55 -10.97 -6.22
C CYS A 144 -5.30 -12.24 -6.66
N ILE A 145 -4.64 -13.40 -6.59
CA ILE A 145 -5.24 -14.70 -6.95
C ILE A 145 -6.45 -15.02 -6.05
N ARG A 146 -6.33 -14.78 -4.73
CA ARG A 146 -7.43 -15.00 -3.77
C ARG A 146 -8.65 -14.16 -4.12
N ALA A 147 -8.45 -12.86 -4.35
CA ALA A 147 -9.53 -11.94 -4.70
C ALA A 147 -10.25 -12.34 -6.01
N LEU A 148 -9.49 -12.76 -7.03
CA LEU A 148 -10.05 -13.16 -8.32
C LEU A 148 -10.82 -14.48 -8.27
N ARG A 149 -10.44 -15.40 -7.38
CA ARG A 149 -11.12 -16.69 -7.17
C ARG A 149 -12.38 -16.58 -6.32
N ALA A 150 -12.40 -15.69 -5.34
CA ALA A 150 -13.46 -15.63 -4.34
C ALA A 150 -14.84 -15.24 -4.91
N ASN A 151 -14.88 -14.45 -5.98
CA ASN A 151 -16.14 -13.98 -6.57
C ASN A 151 -16.03 -13.81 -8.09
N GLN A 152 -17.15 -13.90 -8.80
CA GLN A 152 -17.23 -13.65 -10.25
C GLN A 152 -17.64 -12.21 -10.57
N GLN A 153 -18.29 -11.50 -9.64
CA GLN A 153 -18.75 -10.13 -9.83
C GLN A 153 -17.60 -9.12 -9.76
N ALA A 154 -17.54 -8.20 -10.73
CA ALA A 154 -16.44 -7.24 -10.86
C ALA A 154 -16.25 -6.36 -9.61
N ALA A 155 -17.36 -5.88 -9.01
CA ALA A 155 -17.31 -5.04 -7.81
C ALA A 155 -16.70 -5.77 -6.61
N GLN A 156 -17.06 -7.04 -6.42
CA GLN A 156 -16.54 -7.86 -5.33
C GLN A 156 -15.07 -8.24 -5.55
N ARG A 157 -14.66 -8.48 -6.80
CA ARG A 157 -13.24 -8.68 -7.15
C ARG A 157 -12.41 -7.45 -6.86
N LEU A 158 -12.86 -6.26 -7.27
CA LEU A 158 -12.14 -5.01 -7.01
C LEU A 158 -12.02 -4.75 -5.51
N ARG A 159 -13.11 -4.95 -4.75
CA ARG A 159 -13.10 -4.87 -3.28
C ARG A 159 -12.09 -5.84 -2.67
N GLY A 160 -12.08 -7.10 -3.11
CA GLY A 160 -11.12 -8.10 -2.63
C GLY A 160 -9.67 -7.74 -2.94
N LEU A 161 -9.40 -7.17 -4.12
CA LEU A 161 -8.06 -6.70 -4.50
C LEU A 161 -7.58 -5.56 -3.59
N VAL A 162 -8.45 -4.58 -3.32
CA VAL A 162 -8.16 -3.48 -2.41
C VAL A 162 -7.93 -4.01 -0.99
N GLN A 163 -8.82 -4.84 -0.47
CA GLN A 163 -8.69 -5.42 0.88
C GLN A 163 -7.41 -6.25 1.05
N GLY A 164 -7.08 -7.08 0.06
CA GLY A 164 -5.82 -7.84 0.05
C GLY A 164 -4.59 -6.93 0.00
N HIS A 165 -4.65 -5.83 -0.75
CA HIS A 165 -3.58 -4.84 -0.79
C HIS A 165 -3.44 -4.10 0.55
N VAL A 166 -4.54 -3.66 1.15
CA VAL A 166 -4.55 -3.01 2.46
C VAL A 166 -3.99 -3.93 3.54
N ARG A 167 -4.43 -5.19 3.57
CA ARG A 167 -3.97 -6.18 4.54
C ARG A 167 -2.45 -6.37 4.51
N ILE A 168 -1.88 -6.67 3.33
CA ILE A 168 -0.42 -6.82 3.22
C ILE A 168 0.32 -5.55 3.60
N SER A 169 -0.22 -4.36 3.29
CA SER A 169 0.42 -3.10 3.66
C SER A 169 0.42 -2.86 5.17
N LEU A 170 -0.66 -3.22 5.87
CA LEU A 170 -0.76 -3.08 7.32
C LEU A 170 -0.02 -4.19 8.08
N ASP A 171 0.01 -5.40 7.55
CA ASP A 171 0.70 -6.55 8.15
C ASP A 171 2.22 -6.42 8.03
N ALA A 172 2.73 -5.78 6.97
CA ALA A 172 4.16 -5.66 6.71
C ALA A 172 4.59 -4.26 6.23
N PRO A 173 4.41 -3.21 7.05
CA PRO A 173 4.70 -1.83 6.67
C PRO A 173 6.19 -1.59 6.39
N ASP A 174 7.09 -2.37 7.02
CA ASP A 174 8.54 -2.29 6.75
C ASP A 174 8.88 -2.80 5.35
N LEU A 175 8.25 -3.91 4.90
CA LEU A 175 8.44 -4.43 3.55
C LEU A 175 7.92 -3.44 2.51
N VAL A 176 6.76 -2.83 2.76
CA VAL A 176 6.22 -1.78 1.89
C VAL A 176 7.12 -0.55 1.85
N ALA A 177 7.66 -0.11 3.00
CA ALA A 177 8.61 0.99 3.02
C ALA A 177 9.83 0.69 2.15
N VAL A 178 10.43 -0.50 2.32
CA VAL A 178 11.58 -0.94 1.54
C VAL A 178 11.28 -1.00 0.03
N SER A 179 10.11 -1.50 -0.38
CA SER A 179 9.76 -1.53 -1.80
C SER A 179 9.56 -0.14 -2.40
N VAL A 180 9.07 0.81 -1.60
CA VAL A 180 8.83 2.19 -2.07
C VAL A 180 10.14 2.97 -2.17
N THR A 181 11.05 2.82 -1.20
CA THR A 181 12.23 3.70 -1.08
C THR A 181 13.52 3.07 -1.61
N GLU A 182 13.66 1.74 -1.54
CA GLU A 182 14.94 1.06 -1.78
C GLU A 182 14.97 0.22 -3.06
N LEU A 183 13.87 0.13 -3.81
CA LEU A 183 13.76 -0.72 -5.01
C LEU A 183 14.85 -0.45 -6.06
N SER A 184 15.35 0.78 -6.15
CA SER A 184 16.44 1.16 -7.07
C SER A 184 17.76 0.45 -6.77
N HIS A 185 17.97 0.00 -5.53
CA HIS A 185 19.16 -0.72 -5.06
C HIS A 185 19.08 -2.25 -5.22
N ALA A 186 17.88 -2.78 -5.48
CA ALA A 186 17.70 -4.20 -5.78
C ALA A 186 18.48 -4.58 -7.05
N SER A 187 18.78 -5.87 -7.21
CA SER A 187 19.36 -6.35 -8.46
C SER A 187 18.42 -6.05 -9.64
N VAL A 188 18.98 -5.81 -10.82
CA VAL A 188 18.22 -5.47 -12.02
C VAL A 188 17.16 -6.53 -12.32
N GLU A 189 17.50 -7.81 -12.17
CA GLU A 189 16.58 -8.93 -12.36
C GLU A 189 15.37 -8.85 -11.43
N VAL A 190 15.60 -8.60 -10.14
CA VAL A 190 14.52 -8.52 -9.14
C VAL A 190 13.68 -7.28 -9.32
N ARG A 191 14.31 -6.13 -9.53
CA ARG A 191 13.61 -4.86 -9.76
C ARG A 191 12.71 -4.96 -10.99
N ASP A 192 13.25 -5.43 -12.11
CA ASP A 192 12.51 -5.48 -13.35
C ASP A 192 11.41 -6.55 -13.28
N GLY A 193 11.65 -7.66 -12.58
CA GLY A 193 10.63 -8.67 -12.28
C GLY A 193 9.48 -8.10 -11.43
N TYR A 194 9.80 -7.41 -10.34
CA TYR A 194 8.84 -6.75 -9.46
C TYR A 194 7.96 -5.76 -10.23
N LEU A 195 8.56 -4.88 -11.04
CA LEU A 195 7.84 -3.86 -11.81
C LEU A 195 6.93 -4.48 -12.87
N ARG A 196 7.37 -5.55 -13.55
CA ARG A 196 6.52 -6.29 -14.50
C ARG A 196 5.32 -6.91 -13.79
N ASN A 197 5.56 -7.64 -12.71
CA ASN A 197 4.51 -8.32 -11.95
C ASN A 197 3.52 -7.32 -11.31
N GLN A 198 4.01 -6.16 -10.88
CA GLN A 198 3.18 -5.05 -10.44
C GLN A 198 2.27 -4.56 -11.59
N GLY A 199 2.84 -4.29 -12.77
CA GLY A 199 2.06 -3.86 -13.93
C GLY A 199 0.98 -4.86 -14.34
N ASP A 200 1.28 -6.15 -14.32
CA ASP A 200 0.31 -7.21 -14.63
C ASP A 200 -0.84 -7.23 -13.62
N ARG A 201 -0.56 -7.07 -12.32
CA ARG A 201 -1.60 -6.97 -11.29
C ARG A 201 -2.42 -5.69 -11.43
N GLU A 202 -1.79 -4.56 -11.69
CA GLU A 202 -2.48 -3.27 -11.87
C GLU A 202 -3.39 -3.28 -13.10
N ALA A 203 -3.02 -4.00 -14.17
CA ALA A 203 -3.87 -4.19 -15.34
C ALA A 203 -5.21 -4.86 -15.00
N VAL A 204 -5.23 -5.77 -14.01
CA VAL A 204 -6.48 -6.38 -13.51
C VAL A 204 -7.38 -5.34 -12.84
N TRP A 205 -6.80 -4.43 -12.06
CA TRP A 205 -7.57 -3.37 -11.39
C TRP A 205 -8.20 -2.44 -12.43
N ILE A 206 -7.41 -2.05 -13.45
CA ILE A 206 -7.84 -1.19 -14.54
C ILE A 206 -8.99 -1.82 -15.33
N ASP A 207 -8.91 -3.11 -15.67
CA ASP A 207 -9.97 -3.85 -16.35
C ASP A 207 -11.28 -3.89 -15.52
N LEU A 208 -11.16 -4.14 -14.21
CA LEU A 208 -12.31 -4.15 -13.31
C LEU A 208 -12.96 -2.75 -13.17
N ILE A 209 -12.14 -1.69 -13.10
CA ILE A 209 -12.64 -0.31 -13.08
C ILE A 209 -13.38 -0.01 -14.38
N GLY A 210 -12.84 -0.38 -15.55
CA GLY A 210 -13.51 -0.19 -16.84
C GLY A 210 -14.85 -0.92 -16.96
N LYS A 211 -15.00 -2.07 -16.29
CA LYS A 211 -16.29 -2.79 -16.22
C LYS A 211 -17.31 -2.12 -15.30
N LEU A 212 -16.85 -1.48 -14.22
CA LEU A 212 -17.71 -0.82 -13.22
C LEU A 212 -18.06 0.62 -13.61
N VAL A 213 -17.14 1.29 -14.30
CA VAL A 213 -17.25 2.67 -14.76
C VAL A 213 -16.85 2.71 -16.24
N PRO A 214 -17.77 2.38 -17.17
CA PRO A 214 -17.45 2.26 -18.60
C PRO A 214 -16.89 3.52 -19.26
N ALA A 215 -17.10 4.69 -18.66
CA ALA A 215 -16.53 5.96 -19.13
C ALA A 215 -15.04 6.13 -18.80
N THR A 216 -14.46 5.28 -17.96
CA THR A 216 -13.06 5.38 -17.53
C THR A 216 -12.13 4.82 -18.59
N SER A 217 -11.25 5.67 -19.14
CA SER A 217 -10.21 5.24 -20.07
C SER A 217 -9.09 4.46 -19.35
N VAL A 218 -8.28 3.69 -20.10
CA VAL A 218 -7.13 2.98 -19.53
C VAL A 218 -6.15 3.93 -18.84
N ALA A 219 -5.91 5.12 -19.41
CA ALA A 219 -5.02 6.12 -18.83
C ALA A 219 -5.58 6.69 -17.52
N GLN A 220 -6.88 6.96 -17.46
CA GLN A 220 -7.56 7.36 -16.23
C GLN A 220 -7.51 6.23 -15.19
N GLY A 221 -7.76 4.98 -15.58
CA GLY A 221 -7.66 3.81 -14.70
C GLY A 221 -6.28 3.67 -14.06
N ARG A 222 -5.19 3.85 -14.85
CA ARG A 222 -3.81 3.85 -14.32
C ARG A 222 -3.60 4.91 -13.24
N LEU A 223 -4.11 6.13 -13.47
CA LEU A 223 -4.04 7.21 -12.48
C LEU A 223 -4.77 6.89 -11.18
N LEU A 224 -5.99 6.35 -11.30
CA LEU A 224 -6.80 6.02 -10.12
C LEU A 224 -6.17 4.87 -9.32
N VAL A 225 -5.62 3.86 -10.00
CA VAL A 225 -4.89 2.75 -9.36
C VAL A 225 -3.64 3.26 -8.66
N ALA A 226 -2.84 4.09 -9.33
CA ALA A 226 -1.66 4.72 -8.75
C ALA A 226 -1.98 5.56 -7.51
N ALA A 227 -3.05 6.36 -7.57
CA ALA A 227 -3.52 7.18 -6.45
C ALA A 227 -3.96 6.33 -5.25
N ALA A 228 -4.76 5.28 -5.48
CA ALA A 228 -5.23 4.39 -4.44
C ALA A 228 -4.08 3.61 -3.78
N ILE A 229 -3.16 3.03 -4.58
CA ILE A 229 -1.99 2.32 -4.06
C ILE A 229 -1.10 3.27 -3.24
N SER A 230 -0.80 4.46 -3.77
CA SER A 230 0.01 5.46 -3.07
C SER A 230 -0.61 5.84 -1.73
N PHE A 231 -1.93 6.07 -1.69
CA PHE A 231 -2.65 6.34 -0.46
C PHE A 231 -2.51 5.20 0.56
N ILE A 232 -2.77 3.96 0.15
CA ILE A 232 -2.68 2.79 1.03
C ILE A 232 -1.26 2.66 1.61
N GLU A 233 -0.24 2.81 0.77
CA GLU A 233 1.17 2.69 1.18
C GLU A 233 1.61 3.86 2.07
N ASP A 234 1.16 5.09 1.79
CA ASP A 234 1.48 6.28 2.59
C ASP A 234 0.88 6.17 3.99
N VAL A 235 -0.37 5.71 4.12
CA VAL A 235 -1.02 5.48 5.42
C VAL A 235 -0.33 4.34 6.16
N ALA A 236 -0.08 3.20 5.50
CA ALA A 236 0.53 2.04 6.13
C ALA A 236 1.92 2.32 6.73
N ARG A 237 2.70 3.21 6.10
CA ARG A 237 4.03 3.61 6.59
C ARG A 237 3.97 4.67 7.70
N THR A 238 2.81 5.25 7.95
CA THR A 238 2.58 6.33 8.92
C THR A 238 1.90 5.76 10.18
N TRP A 239 2.71 5.35 11.15
CA TRP A 239 2.27 4.54 12.29
C TRP A 239 1.05 5.09 13.06
N HIS A 240 0.97 6.41 13.26
CA HIS A 240 -0.09 6.99 14.09
C HIS A 240 -1.48 6.95 13.42
N LEU A 241 -1.53 6.65 12.13
CA LEU A 241 -2.76 6.43 11.37
C LEU A 241 -3.24 4.99 11.45
N THR A 242 -2.36 4.02 11.72
CA THR A 242 -2.70 2.58 11.69
C THR A 242 -3.06 2.00 13.06
N ARG A 243 -2.96 2.80 14.12
CA ARG A 243 -3.22 2.40 15.52
C ARG A 243 -4.70 2.35 15.93
N TYR A 244 -5.62 2.17 14.98
CA TYR A 244 -7.07 2.17 15.24
C TYR A 244 -7.70 0.88 14.72
N ALA A 245 -8.65 0.32 15.49
CA ALA A 245 -9.47 -0.77 15.00
C ALA A 245 -10.33 -0.28 13.83
N GLY A 246 -10.59 -1.15 12.84
CA GLY A 246 -11.38 -0.78 11.66
C GLY A 246 -10.63 0.07 10.61
N VAL A 247 -9.37 0.47 10.87
CA VAL A 247 -8.60 1.28 9.93
C VAL A 247 -8.46 0.62 8.55
N ALA A 248 -8.35 -0.71 8.50
CA ALA A 248 -8.27 -1.46 7.26
C ALA A 248 -9.53 -1.29 6.39
N ASP A 249 -10.70 -1.29 7.01
CA ASP A 249 -11.98 -1.10 6.32
C ASP A 249 -12.15 0.34 5.84
N GLU A 250 -11.75 1.31 6.67
CA GLU A 250 -11.79 2.73 6.30
C GLU A 250 -10.85 3.04 5.13
N ILE A 251 -9.61 2.54 5.16
CA ILE A 251 -8.65 2.68 4.05
C ILE A 251 -9.23 2.01 2.79
N SER A 252 -9.82 0.81 2.93
CA SER A 252 -10.41 0.09 1.81
C SER A 252 -11.57 0.86 1.17
N GLY A 253 -12.45 1.46 1.98
CA GLY A 253 -13.56 2.29 1.50
C GLY A 253 -13.08 3.53 0.74
N LEU A 254 -12.10 4.24 1.28
CA LEU A 254 -11.51 5.42 0.64
C LEU A 254 -10.78 5.07 -0.67
N ALA A 255 -10.01 3.98 -0.69
CA ALA A 255 -9.35 3.50 -1.89
C ALA A 255 -10.36 3.12 -2.99
N LEU A 256 -11.44 2.41 -2.65
CA LEU A 256 -12.51 2.10 -3.59
C LEU A 256 -13.19 3.36 -4.14
N ALA A 257 -13.45 4.37 -3.30
CA ALA A 257 -14.03 5.63 -3.73
C ALA A 257 -13.14 6.38 -4.74
N ILE A 258 -11.82 6.37 -4.54
CA ILE A 258 -10.85 6.89 -5.51
C ILE A 258 -10.98 6.13 -6.84
N LEU A 259 -10.90 4.79 -6.78
CA LEU A 259 -10.92 3.91 -7.96
C LEU A 259 -12.19 4.04 -8.80
N THR A 260 -13.35 4.33 -8.18
CA THR A 260 -14.64 4.44 -8.85
C THR A 260 -15.17 5.88 -8.90
N SER A 261 -14.33 6.89 -8.71
CA SER A 261 -14.70 8.31 -8.66
C SER A 261 -15.42 8.83 -9.92
N GLY A 262 -15.28 8.15 -11.05
CA GLY A 262 -16.01 8.45 -12.29
C GLY A 262 -17.45 7.92 -12.34
N ALA A 263 -17.89 7.09 -11.39
CA ALA A 263 -19.17 6.39 -11.44
C ALA A 263 -20.41 7.30 -11.22
N GLY A 264 -20.24 8.54 -10.75
CA GLY A 264 -21.34 9.22 -10.06
C GLY A 264 -21.82 8.38 -8.86
N ASN A 265 -22.88 8.76 -8.16
CA ASN A 265 -23.36 8.05 -6.96
C ASN A 265 -23.89 6.60 -7.20
N LEU A 266 -23.57 5.96 -8.33
CA LEU A 266 -24.18 4.71 -8.80
C LEU A 266 -23.76 3.42 -8.06
N LEU A 267 -22.72 3.45 -7.22
CA LEU A 267 -22.24 2.25 -6.50
C LEU A 267 -22.59 2.23 -5.00
N ARG A 268 -23.52 3.09 -4.55
CA ARG A 268 -24.07 3.04 -3.18
C ARG A 268 -25.20 2.00 -3.10
N ALA A 269 -24.86 0.72 -3.21
CA ALA A 269 -25.75 -0.40 -2.91
C ALA A 269 -24.95 -1.62 -2.41
#